data_AF-A0A9E4C8T2-F1
#
_entry.id   AF-A0A9E4C8T2-F1
#
_cell.length_a   1.000
_cell.length_b   1.000
_cell.length_c   1.000
_cell.angle_alpha   90.00
_cell.angle_beta   90.00
_cell.angle_gamma   90.00
#
_symmetry.space_group_name_H-M   'P 1'
#
loop_
_entity.id
_entity.type
_entity.pdbx_description
1 polymer ?
#
loop_
_entity_poly.entity_id
_entity_poly.type
_entity_poly.pdbx_seq_one_letter_code
_entity_poly.pdbx_strand_id
1 'polypeptide(L)' 'ARTICRRAERLMVSLAAAPDETVDGPALRYVNRLSDLLFVASRIANANGAGDVLWTPGQNR' A
#
# COMPACT_ATOMS: atom_id res chain seq x y z
N ALA A 1 7.54 2.74 -3.69
CA ALA A 1 6.45 2.00 -4.37
C ALA A 1 5.19 1.86 -3.50
N ARG A 2 5.25 1.20 -2.33
CA ARG A 2 4.06 0.93 -1.48
C ARG A 2 3.18 2.15 -1.17
N THR A 3 3.78 3.26 -0.76
CA THR A 3 3.03 4.50 -0.42
C THR A 3 2.31 5.10 -1.61
N ILE A 4 2.91 5.03 -2.81
CA ILE A 4 2.29 5.44 -4.07
C ILE A 4 1.13 4.51 -4.42
N CYS A 5 1.29 3.20 -4.24
CA CYS A 5 0.21 2.22 -4.43
C CYS A 5 -0.99 2.53 -3.52
N ARG A 6 -0.76 2.83 -2.24
CA ARG A 6 -1.83 3.24 -1.30
C ARG A 6 -2.47 4.59 -1.66
N ARG A 7 -1.72 5.50 -2.29
CA ARG A 7 -2.27 6.75 -2.82
C ARG A 7 -3.17 6.48 -4.02
N ALA A 8 -2.76 5.62 -4.94
CA ALA A 8 -3.57 5.19 -6.07
C ALA A 8 -4.86 4.49 -5.59
N GLU A 9 -4.77 3.60 -4.61
CA GLU A 9 -5.94 2.97 -3.97
C GLU A 9 -6.96 4.01 -3.48
N ARG A 10 -6.52 5.06 -2.77
CA ARG A 10 -7.44 6.13 -2.31
C ARG A 10 -8.11 6.88 -3.46
N LEU A 11 -7.38 7.13 -4.55
CA LEU A 11 -7.96 7.76 -5.75
C LEU A 11 -8.98 6.85 -6.42
N MET A 12 -8.68 5.54 -6.53
CA MET A 12 -9.60 4.56 -7.09
C MET A 12 -10.87 4.42 -6.24
N VAL A 13 -10.77 4.45 -4.92
CA VAL A 13 -11.93 4.44 -4.02
C VAL A 13 -12.76 5.71 -4.19
N SER A 14 -12.11 6.87 -4.31
CA SER A 14 -12.80 8.13 -4.58
C SER A 14 -13.54 8.09 -5.92
N LEU A 15 -12.92 7.54 -6.97
CA LEU A 15 -13.52 7.39 -8.29
C LEU A 15 -14.71 6.42 -8.24
N ALA A 16 -14.56 5.29 -7.54
CA ALA A 16 -15.63 4.30 -7.36
C ALA A 16 -16.86 4.85 -6.61
N ALA A 17 -16.70 5.94 -5.86
CA ALA A 17 -17.78 6.61 -5.13
C ALA A 17 -18.42 7.76 -5.94
N ALA A 18 -17.85 8.13 -7.08
CA ALA A 18 -18.40 9.19 -7.93
C ALA A 18 -19.63 8.67 -8.70
N PRO A 19 -20.67 9.51 -8.90
CA PRO A 19 -21.80 9.14 -9.75
C PRO A 19 -21.33 8.93 -11.19
N ASP A 20 -21.97 8.00 -11.90
CA ASP A 20 -21.74 7.67 -13.32
C ASP A 20 -20.34 7.11 -13.67
N GLU A 21 -19.49 6.87 -12.66
CA GLU A 21 -18.18 6.23 -12.83
C GLU A 21 -18.23 4.78 -12.35
N THR A 22 -17.48 3.90 -13.02
CA THR A 22 -17.41 2.49 -12.66
C THR A 22 -15.97 2.07 -12.44
N VAL A 23 -15.69 1.54 -11.24
CA VAL A 23 -14.42 0.90 -10.93
C VAL A 23 -14.71 -0.54 -10.55
N ASP A 24 -14.07 -1.46 -11.27
CA ASP A 24 -14.23 -2.88 -11.03
C ASP A 24 -13.77 -3.28 -9.61
N GLY A 25 -14.64 -3.98 -8.88
CA GLY A 25 -14.31 -4.54 -7.56
C GLY A 25 -13.02 -5.37 -7.54
N PRO A 26 -12.73 -6.22 -8.55
CA PRO A 26 -11.44 -6.89 -8.68
C PRO A 26 -10.23 -5.94 -8.69
N ALA A 27 -10.33 -4.78 -9.35
CA ALA A 27 -9.24 -3.81 -9.43
C ALA A 27 -8.95 -3.17 -8.07
N LEU A 28 -10.00 -2.84 -7.31
CA LEU A 28 -9.88 -2.35 -5.92
C LEU A 28 -9.24 -3.39 -5.00
N ARG A 29 -9.64 -4.66 -5.11
CA ARG A 29 -9.03 -5.76 -4.34
C ARG A 29 -7.57 -5.98 -4.72
N TYR A 30 -7.24 -5.86 -6.01
CA TYR A 30 -5.88 -6.02 -6.50
C TYR A 30 -4.95 -4.94 -5.95
N VAL A 31 -5.31 -3.65 -6.07
CA VAL A 31 -4.45 -2.55 -5.60
C VAL A 31 -4.22 -2.60 -4.08
N ASN A 32 -5.23 -3.06 -3.33
CA ASN A 32 -5.11 -3.29 -1.89
C ASN A 32 -4.05 -4.37 -1.58
N ARG A 33 -4.17 -5.55 -2.21
CA ARG A 33 -3.21 -6.66 -2.06
C ARG A 33 -1.82 -6.35 -2.61
N LEU A 34 -1.74 -5.58 -3.68
CA LEU A 34 -0.46 -5.12 -4.22
C LEU A 34 0.30 -4.28 -3.19
N SER A 35 -0.40 -3.48 -2.37
CA SER A 35 0.26 -2.70 -1.32
C SER A 35 0.90 -3.59 -0.24
N ASP A 36 0.28 -4.74 0.07
CA ASP A 36 0.82 -5.75 0.99
C ASP A 36 2.02 -6.48 0.37
N LEU A 37 1.91 -6.90 -0.90
CA LEU A 37 3.01 -7.50 -1.64
C LEU A 37 4.23 -6.57 -1.69
N LEU A 38 4.02 -5.28 -1.95
CA LEU A 38 5.11 -4.29 -1.98
C LEU A 38 5.76 -4.09 -0.61
N PHE A 39 5.03 -4.31 0.49
CA PHE A 39 5.62 -4.33 1.83
C PHE A 39 6.53 -5.56 1.99
N VAL A 40 6.03 -6.77 1.69
CA VAL A 40 6.81 -8.00 1.78
C VAL A 40 8.04 -7.96 0.88
N ALA A 41 7.89 -7.53 -0.37
CA ALA A 41 8.99 -7.38 -1.33
C ALA A 41 10.07 -6.41 -0.82
N SER A 42 9.68 -5.30 -0.16
CA SER A 42 10.66 -4.38 0.42
C SER A 42 11.48 -5.01 1.55
N ARG A 43 10.88 -5.88 2.38
CA ARG A 43 11.59 -6.61 3.43
C ARG A 43 12.55 -7.64 2.84
N ILE A 44 12.10 -8.40 1.83
CA ILE A 44 12.96 -9.35 1.10
C ILE A 44 14.18 -8.62 0.54
N ALA A 45 13.97 -7.49 -0.13
CA ALA A 45 15.06 -6.66 -0.65
C ALA A 45 16.00 -6.12 0.45
N ASN A 46 15.48 -5.92 1.66
CA ASN A 46 16.22 -5.44 2.81
C ASN A 46 16.82 -6.59 3.66
N ALA A 47 17.61 -7.44 3.01
CA ALA A 47 18.23 -8.63 3.63
C ALA A 47 17.21 -9.54 4.33
N ASN A 48 16.11 -9.87 3.66
CA ASN A 48 15.00 -10.66 4.24
C ASN A 48 14.45 -10.09 5.56
N GLY A 49 14.50 -8.76 5.70
CA GLY A 49 14.00 -8.01 6.84
C GLY A 49 15.00 -7.85 7.98
N ALA A 50 16.21 -8.40 7.87
CA ALA A 50 17.25 -8.22 8.90
C ALA A 50 17.77 -6.78 8.96
N GLY A 51 17.66 -6.03 7.87
CA GLY A 51 18.01 -4.60 7.81
C GLY A 51 16.86 -3.65 8.15
N ASP A 52 15.70 -4.16 8.59
CA ASP A 52 14.52 -3.31 8.83
C ASP A 52 14.76 -2.37 10.00
N VAL A 53 14.37 -1.09 9.81
CA VAL A 53 14.41 -0.11 10.89
C VAL A 53 13.21 -0.35 11.80
N LEU A 54 13.48 -0.86 13.01
CA LEU A 54 12.46 -1.06 14.03
C LEU A 54 11.99 0.27 14.59
N TRP A 55 10.67 0.49 14.53
CA TRP A 55 10.06 1.64 15.18
C TRP A 55 10.19 1.51 16.70
N THR A 56 10.79 2.52 17.34
CA THR A 56 10.92 2.60 18.80
C THR A 56 9.97 3.66 19.34
N PRO A 57 9.03 3.31 20.25
CA PRO A 57 8.13 4.27 20.86
C PRO A 57 8.91 5.38 21.58
N GLY A 58 8.59 6.65 21.29
CA GLY A 58 9.18 7.80 21.98
C GLY A 58 10.60 8.20 21.55
N GLN A 59 11.14 7.62 20.48
CA GLN A 59 12.51 7.92 20.00
C GLN A 59 12.73 9.39 19.59
N ASN A 60 11.67 10.10 19.21
CA ASN A 60 11.72 11.51 18.78
C ASN A 60 10.84 12.43 19.66
N ARG A 61 10.65 12.08 20.95
CA ARG A 61 9.91 12.94 21.89
C ARG A 61 10.84 14.00 22.49
#